data_AF-A0A6L4A159-F1
#
_entry.id   AF-A0A6L4A159-F1
#
_cell.length_a   1.000
_cell.length_b   1.000
_cell.length_c   1.000
_cell.angle_alpha   90.00
_cell.angle_beta   90.00
_cell.angle_gamma   90.00
#
_symmetry.space_group_name_H-M   'P 1'
#
loop_
_entity.id
_entity.type
_entity.pdbx_description
1 polymer ?
#
loop_
_entity_poly.entity_id
_entity_poly.type
_entity_poly.pdbx_seq_one_letter_code
_entity_poly.pdbx_strand_id
1 'polypeptide(L)' 'MSNQVFISYSRKDTRFVRYLQTKFEKEEFSFWIDKDRLEGGVDWRQEIDKAIRTSFALIVVLSPESAASKYVTYEW' A
#
# COMPACT_ATOMS: atom_id res chain seq x y z
N MET A 1 10.34 -16.86 -4.23
CA MET A 1 10.44 -15.50 -3.64
C MET A 1 9.18 -14.77 -4.06
N SER A 2 8.44 -14.14 -3.15
CA SER A 2 7.34 -13.25 -3.55
C SER A 2 7.96 -11.99 -4.14
N ASN A 3 7.52 -11.54 -5.32
CA ASN A 3 7.89 -10.24 -5.87
C ASN A 3 6.83 -9.18 -5.55
N GLN A 4 6.13 -9.38 -4.44
CA GLN A 4 5.01 -8.54 -4.05
C GLN A 4 5.52 -7.31 -3.30
N VAL A 5 5.09 -6.13 -3.74
CA VAL A 5 5.39 -4.85 -3.10
C VAL A 5 4.10 -4.28 -2.51
N PHE A 6 4.11 -4.03 -1.21
CA PHE A 6 3.02 -3.34 -0.52
C PHE A 6 3.21 -1.82 -0.70
N ILE A 7 2.16 -1.11 -1.11
CA ILE A 7 2.18 0.36 -1.20
C ILE A 7 1.15 0.95 -0.22
N SER A 8 1.66 1.64 0.81
CA SER A 8 0.88 2.50 1.70
C SER A 8 0.84 3.92 1.15
N TYR A 9 -0.35 4.50 1.01
CA TYR A 9 -0.54 5.83 0.44
C TYR A 9 -1.88 6.45 0.84
N SER A 10 -1.99 7.77 0.75
CA SER A 10 -3.30 8.43 0.86
C SER A 10 -4.06 8.32 -0.46
N ARG A 11 -5.39 8.20 -0.41
CA ARG A 11 -6.27 8.24 -1.61
C ARG A 11 -5.98 9.42 -2.53
N LYS A 12 -5.59 10.56 -1.96
CA LYS A 12 -5.25 11.77 -2.72
C LYS A 12 -4.02 11.57 -3.63
N ASP A 13 -3.17 10.60 -3.31
CA ASP A 13 -1.97 10.24 -4.04
C ASP A 13 -2.21 9.10 -5.07
N THR A 14 -3.46 8.69 -5.30
CA THR A 14 -3.79 7.59 -6.25
C THR A 14 -3.16 7.78 -7.63
N ARG A 15 -3.08 9.03 -8.13
CA ARG A 15 -2.45 9.30 -9.43
C ARG A 15 -0.96 8.96 -9.44
N PHE A 16 -0.26 9.29 -8.35
CA PHE A 16 1.16 8.98 -8.19
C PHE A 16 1.38 7.47 -8.04
N VAL A 17 0.54 6.78 -7.26
CA VAL A 17 0.65 5.32 -7.13
C VAL A 17 0.39 4.59 -8.44
N ARG A 18 -0.59 5.02 -9.24
CA ARG A 18 -0.80 4.45 -10.59
C ARG A 18 0.40 4.69 -11.51
N TYR A 19 1.04 5.84 -11.40
CA TYR A 19 2.28 6.13 -12.12
C TYR A 19 3.42 5.22 -11.67
N LEU A 20 3.57 4.97 -10.37
CA LEU A 20 4.54 4.00 -9.85
C LEU A 20 4.26 2.59 -10.41
N GLN A 21 3.02 2.12 -10.35
CA GLN A 21 2.65 0.80 -10.88
C GLN A 21 3.04 0.65 -12.35
N THR A 22 2.70 1.62 -13.20
CA THR A 22 3.04 1.57 -14.63
C THR A 22 4.55 1.65 -14.90
N LYS A 23 5.34 2.25 -13.99
CA LYS A 23 6.81 2.21 -14.09
C LYS A 23 7.37 0.84 -13.74
N PHE A 24 6.77 0.17 -12.78
CA PHE A 24 7.20 -1.16 -12.35
C PHE A 24 6.55 -2.32 -13.12
N GLU A 25 5.51 -2.10 -13.94
CA GLU A 25 4.92 -3.14 -14.81
C GLU A 25 5.93 -3.73 -15.82
N LYS A 26 7.05 -3.03 -16.06
CA LYS A 26 8.16 -3.53 -16.88
C LYS A 26 9.13 -4.44 -16.11
N GLU A 27 8.98 -4.48 -14.79
CA GLU A 27 9.74 -5.28 -13.85
C GLU A 27 8.82 -6.42 -13.35
N GLU A 28 9.35 -7.58 -12.95
CA GLU A 28 8.55 -8.73 -12.51
C GLU A 28 7.91 -8.54 -11.11
N PHE A 29 7.48 -7.33 -10.75
CA PHE A 29 6.88 -6.99 -9.46
C PHE A 29 5.34 -6.98 -9.49
N SER A 30 4.72 -7.56 -8.46
CA SER A 30 3.28 -7.48 -8.23
C SER A 30 2.97 -6.46 -7.14
N PHE A 31 1.97 -5.60 -7.36
CA PHE A 31 1.62 -4.54 -6.42
C PHE A 31 0.40 -4.91 -5.60
N TRP A 32 0.55 -4.88 -4.28
CA TRP A 32 -0.55 -4.88 -3.34
C TRP A 32 -0.80 -3.44 -2.90
N ILE A 33 -1.97 -2.92 -3.25
CA ILE A 33 -2.43 -1.59 -2.91
C ILE A 33 -3.54 -1.77 -1.90
N ASP A 34 -3.49 -1.04 -0.78
CA ASP A 34 -4.61 -0.98 0.14
C ASP A 34 -5.81 -0.38 -0.60
N LYS A 35 -6.67 -1.25 -1.14
CA LYS A 35 -7.85 -0.85 -1.89
C LYS A 35 -8.88 -0.41 -0.88
N ASP A 36 -8.90 0.88 -0.65
CA ASP A 36 -10.06 1.67 -0.25
C ASP A 36 -11.30 0.86 0.17
N ARG A 37 -11.42 0.71 1.50
CA ARG A 37 -12.51 0.03 2.23
C ARG A 37 -12.34 -1.48 2.29
N LEU A 38 -11.56 -1.92 3.26
CA LEU A 38 -12.04 -3.01 4.10
C LEU A 38 -13.29 -2.47 4.82
N GLU A 39 -14.46 -2.81 4.26
CA GLU A 39 -15.76 -2.54 4.85
C GLU A 39 -15.73 -3.00 6.32
N GLY A 40 -16.20 -2.14 7.23
CA GLY A 40 -16.04 -2.30 8.67
C GLY A 40 -16.33 -3.72 9.15
N GLY A 41 -15.25 -4.45 9.44
CA GLY A 41 -15.26 -5.84 9.85
C GLY A 41 -13.84 -6.22 10.27
N VAL A 42 -13.73 -7.03 11.32
CA VAL A 42 -12.55 -7.17 12.20
C VAL A 42 -11.28 -7.77 11.55
N ASP A 43 -11.27 -8.08 10.25
CA ASP A 43 -10.16 -8.77 9.57
C ASP A 43 -9.16 -7.87 8.83
N TRP A 44 -9.42 -6.58 8.73
CA TRP A 44 -8.60 -5.69 7.89
C TRP A 44 -7.15 -5.52 8.36
N ARG A 45 -6.94 -5.46 9.68
CA ARG A 45 -5.59 -5.36 10.26
C ARG A 45 -4.78 -6.62 10.03
N GLN A 46 -5.42 -7.78 10.10
CA GLN A 46 -4.74 -9.06 9.87
C GLN A 46 -4.30 -9.19 8.42
N GLU A 47 -5.12 -8.75 7.47
CA GLU A 47 -4.77 -8.76 6.05
C GLU A 47 -3.64 -7.77 5.73
N ILE A 48 -3.61 -6.58 6.35
CA ILE A 48 -2.48 -5.65 6.23
C ILE A 48 -1.21 -6.25 6.84
N ASP A 49 -1.28 -6.77 8.07
CA ASP A 49 -0.13 -7.41 8.74
C ASP A 49 0.42 -8.56 7.90
N LYS A 50 -0.46 -9.39 7.35
CA LYS A 50 -0.11 -10.50 6.47
C LYS A 50 0.53 -9.98 5.18
N ALA A 51 -0.09 -8.99 4.53
CA ALA A 51 0.42 -8.42 3.29
C ALA A 51 1.81 -7.80 3.49
N ILE A 52 2.04 -7.09 4.59
CA ILE A 52 3.36 -6.57 4.97
C ILE A 52 4.36 -7.72 5.18
N ARG A 53 4.00 -8.75 5.97
CA ARG A 53 4.88 -9.89 6.26
C ARG A 53 5.23 -10.73 5.03
N THR A 54 4.35 -10.79 4.04
CA THR A 54 4.56 -11.57 2.81
C THR A 54 5.16 -10.77 1.66
N SER A 55 5.25 -9.44 1.79
CA SER A 55 5.79 -8.58 0.76
C SER A 55 7.32 -8.56 0.79
N PHE A 56 7.92 -8.51 -0.39
CA PHE A 56 9.35 -8.30 -0.58
C PHE A 56 9.79 -6.90 -0.15
N ALA A 57 8.93 -5.91 -0.39
CA ALA A 57 9.19 -4.52 -0.04
C ALA A 57 7.91 -3.81 0.38
N LEU A 58 8.08 -2.80 1.23
CA LEU A 58 7.06 -1.83 1.62
C LEU A 58 7.46 -0.45 1.07
N ILE A 59 6.55 0.18 0.33
CA ILE A 59 6.69 1.56 -0.13
C ILE A 59 5.64 2.41 0.60
N VAL A 60 6.10 3.43 1.30
CA VAL A 60 5.22 4.43 1.93
C VAL A 60 5.30 5.72 1.12
N VAL A 61 4.17 6.16 0.57
CA VAL A 61 4.05 7.43 -0.15
C VAL A 61 3.74 8.52 0.87
N LEU A 62 4.76 9.33 1.17
CA LEU A 62 4.66 10.44 2.11
C LEU A 62 4.25 11.73 1.40
N SER A 63 3.10 12.25 1.80
CA SER A 63 2.53 13.54 1.42
C SER A 63 1.94 14.20 2.67
N PRO A 64 1.73 15.53 2.72
CA PRO A 64 1.00 16.17 3.81
C PRO A 64 -0.36 15.48 4.09
N GLU A 65 -1.00 15.01 3.02
CA GLU A 65 -2.26 14.28 3.04
C GLU A 65 -2.12 12.86 3.63
N SER A 66 -0.99 12.18 3.42
CA SER A 66 -0.74 10.86 4.00
C SER A 66 -0.28 10.97 5.46
N ALA A 67 0.49 12.01 5.82
CA ALA A 67 0.85 12.30 7.20
C ALA A 67 -0.36 12.67 8.08
N ALA A 68 -1.40 13.29 7.50
CA ALA A 68 -2.65 13.59 8.19
C ALA A 68 -3.62 12.38 8.26
N SER A 69 -3.32 11.28 7.56
CA SER A 69 -4.15 10.08 7.57
C SER A 69 -3.81 9.20 8.76
N LYS A 70 -4.75 9.04 9.69
CA LYS A 70 -4.62 8.14 10.86
C LYS A 70 -4.21 6.71 10.50
N TYR A 71 -4.48 6.27 9.26
CA TYR A 71 -4.21 4.93 8.78
C TYR A 71 -2.77 4.77 8.28
N VAL A 72 -2.28 5.74 7.50
CA VAL A 72 -0.88 5.73 7.07
C VAL A 72 0.03 5.86 8.28
N THR A 73 -0.34 6.65 9.31
CA THR A 73 0.44 6.73 10.56
C THR A 73 0.46 5.44 11.39
N TYR A 74 -0.38 4.45 11.09
CA TYR A 74 -0.39 3.16 11.79
C TYR A 74 0.52 2.12 11.14
N GLU A 75 0.95 2.34 9.91
CA GLU A 75 1.61 1.34 9.04
C GLU A 75 3.15 1.45 9.01
N TRP A 76 3.75 2.29 9.87
CA TRP A 76 5.20 2.46 10.04
C TRP A 76 5.59 2.61 11.51
#